data_AF-A0A401UNJ9-F1
#
_entry.id   AF-A0A401UNJ9-F1
#
_cell.length_a   1.000
_cell.length_b   1.000
_cell.length_c   1.000
_cell.angle_alpha   90.00
_cell.angle_beta   90.00
_cell.angle_gamma   90.00
#
_symmetry.space_group_name_H-M   'P 1'
#
loop_
_entity.id
_entity.type
_entity.pdbx_description
1 polymer ?
#
loop_
_entity_poly.entity_id
_entity_poly.type
_entity_poly.pdbx_seq_one_letter_code
_entity_poly.pdbx_strand_id
1 'polypeptide(L)'
;MNIKLNEGTISVKIRRIVFAAMVAAIYAALTLSLSFFSFGVIQYRIAEGLTILPYFASFSIPGLVIGCIVSNIISPLGIMDMIFGSLATFIAAISTYYIGKSKLKFKRILAPLPAVVVNAIIIGIMLKLLYFKDMPLLLCMLQVAWGELVCCYGIGLPLIYVIEKNSILRNFFK
;
A
#
# COMPACT_ATOMS: atom_id res chain seq x y z
N MET A 1 -15.94 49.76 -8.31
CA MET A 1 -14.69 49.01 -8.07
C MET A 1 -15.06 47.53 -7.97
N ASN A 2 -14.94 46.78 -9.08
CA ASN A 2 -15.30 45.36 -9.12
C ASN A 2 -14.18 44.54 -8.45
N ILE A 3 -14.39 44.19 -7.19
CA ILE A 3 -13.55 43.22 -6.49
C ILE A 3 -13.91 41.84 -7.05
N LYS A 4 -13.15 41.38 -8.05
CA LYS A 4 -13.15 39.96 -8.41
C LYS A 4 -12.59 39.21 -7.21
N LEU A 5 -13.47 38.57 -6.44
CA LEU A 5 -13.09 37.52 -5.51
C LEU A 5 -12.45 36.41 -6.34
N ASN A 6 -11.13 36.30 -6.26
CA ASN A 6 -10.37 35.23 -6.88
C ASN A 6 -10.70 33.98 -6.06
N GLU A 7 -11.69 33.19 -6.49
CA GLU A 7 -12.05 31.94 -5.83
C GLU A 7 -10.78 31.10 -5.64
N GLY A 8 -10.42 30.90 -4.37
CA GLY A 8 -9.14 30.32 -3.96
C GLY A 8 -8.99 28.90 -4.45
N THR A 9 -8.39 28.74 -5.63
CA THR A 9 -8.00 27.44 -6.16
C THR A 9 -6.87 26.90 -5.28
N ILE A 10 -7.17 25.88 -4.47
CA ILE A 10 -6.15 25.16 -3.69
C ILE A 10 -5.05 24.70 -4.65
N SER A 11 -3.80 25.04 -4.34
CA SER A 11 -2.64 24.64 -5.14
C SER A 11 -2.60 23.12 -5.34
N VAL A 12 -2.32 22.68 -6.57
CA VAL A 12 -2.18 21.24 -6.92
C VAL A 12 -1.20 20.53 -5.99
N LYS A 13 -0.14 21.23 -5.54
CA LYS A 13 0.82 20.71 -4.56
C LYS A 13 0.17 20.40 -3.21
N ILE A 14 -0.61 21.34 -2.67
CA ILE A 14 -1.33 21.17 -1.40
C ILE A 14 -2.30 19.99 -1.51
N ARG A 15 -3.07 19.90 -2.60
CA ARG A 15 -4.00 18.78 -2.83
C ARG A 15 -3.31 17.42 -2.80
N ARG A 16 -2.14 17.30 -3.42
CA ARG A 16 -1.34 16.05 -3.44
C ARG A 16 -0.78 15.69 -2.06
N ILE A 17 -0.31 16.68 -1.31
CA ILE A 17 0.19 16.48 0.06
C ILE A 17 -0.95 16.02 0.98
N VAL A 18 -2.10 16.69 0.91
CA VAL A 18 -3.29 16.30 1.69
C VAL A 18 -3.72 14.88 1.34
N PHE A 19 -3.74 14.51 0.06
CA PHE A 19 -4.05 13.15 -0.34
C PHE A 19 -3.06 12.13 0.22
N ALA A 20 -1.76 12.39 0.11
CA ALA A 20 -0.74 11.51 0.68
C ALA A 20 -0.90 11.34 2.20
N ALA A 21 -1.20 12.43 2.92
CA ALA A 21 -1.46 12.41 4.35
C ALA A 21 -2.72 11.60 4.70
N MET A 22 -3.80 11.73 3.90
CA MET A 22 -5.00 10.91 4.05
C MET A 22 -4.70 9.43 3.82
N VAL A 23 -3.94 9.09 2.78
CA VAL A 23 -3.53 7.69 2.53
C VAL A 23 -2.71 7.14 3.68
N ALA A 24 -1.76 7.91 4.21
CA ALA A 24 -0.97 7.52 5.37
C ALA A 24 -1.85 7.26 6.61
N ALA A 25 -2.80 8.16 6.88
CA ALA A 25 -3.72 8.04 8.00
C ALA A 25 -4.63 6.80 7.86
N ILE A 26 -5.20 6.56 6.68
CA ILE A 26 -6.04 5.38 6.42
C ILE A 26 -5.22 4.11 6.53
N TYR A 27 -4.02 4.08 5.95
CA TYR A 27 -3.12 2.93 6.03
C TYR A 27 -2.81 2.61 7.49
N ALA A 28 -2.36 3.60 8.27
CA ALA A 28 -2.01 3.40 9.67
C ALA A 28 -3.22 2.97 10.50
N ALA A 29 -4.38 3.61 10.30
CA ALA A 29 -5.61 3.25 11.00
C ALA A 29 -6.05 1.81 10.71
N LEU A 30 -6.00 1.38 9.46
CA LEU A 30 -6.34 0.00 9.08
C LEU A 30 -5.37 -1.01 9.73
N THR A 31 -4.07 -0.78 9.65
CA THR A 31 -3.08 -1.70 10.24
C THR A 31 -3.18 -1.78 11.76
N LEU A 32 -3.38 -0.65 12.44
CA LEU A 32 -3.45 -0.60 13.90
C LEU A 32 -4.77 -1.15 14.45
N SER A 33 -5.90 -0.84 13.81
CA SER A 33 -7.21 -1.36 14.23
C SER A 33 -7.34 -2.87 14.01
N LEU A 34 -6.61 -3.41 13.03
CA LEU A 34 -6.58 -4.83 12.69
C LEU A 34 -5.25 -5.48 13.08
N SER A 35 -4.61 -4.97 14.13
CA SER A 35 -3.30 -5.44 14.60
C SER A 35 -3.28 -6.95 14.91
N PHE A 36 -4.38 -7.50 15.45
CA PHE A 36 -4.50 -8.95 15.74
C PHE A 36 -4.34 -9.82 14.48
N PHE A 37 -4.70 -9.29 13.32
CA PHE A 37 -4.67 -9.97 12.02
C PHE A 37 -3.43 -9.56 11.19
N SER A 38 -2.83 -8.42 11.53
CA SER A 38 -1.77 -7.76 10.76
C SER A 38 -0.35 -8.15 11.19
N PHE A 39 -0.13 -8.93 12.25
CA PHE A 39 1.23 -9.31 12.73
C PHE A 39 1.41 -10.81 13.05
N GLY A 40 0.51 -11.66 12.55
CA GLY A 40 0.60 -13.12 12.72
C GLY A 40 1.49 -13.81 11.68
N VAL A 41 1.60 -15.14 11.76
CA VAL A 41 2.30 -15.98 10.78
C VAL A 41 1.62 -15.90 9.41
N ILE A 42 0.29 -15.99 9.39
CA ILE A 42 -0.52 -15.62 8.24
C ILE A 42 -0.86 -14.14 8.45
N GLN A 43 -0.12 -13.27 7.78
CA GLN A 43 -0.21 -11.84 7.97
C GLN A 43 -1.18 -11.24 6.96
N TYR A 44 -2.31 -10.71 7.44
CA TYR A 44 -3.30 -10.07 6.59
C TYR A 44 -3.21 -8.56 6.74
N ARG A 45 -2.28 -7.96 5.99
CA ARG A 45 -2.10 -6.52 5.98
C ARG A 45 -3.11 -5.86 5.05
N ILE A 46 -4.33 -5.66 5.56
CA ILE A 46 -5.44 -5.08 4.77
C ILE A 46 -5.05 -3.73 4.14
N ALA A 47 -4.22 -2.95 4.84
CA ALA A 47 -3.70 -1.68 4.36
C ALA A 47 -2.87 -1.79 3.08
N GLU A 48 -2.23 -2.93 2.80
CA GLU A 48 -1.50 -3.16 1.54
C GLU A 48 -2.44 -3.17 0.32
N GLY A 49 -3.75 -3.33 0.50
CA GLY A 49 -4.73 -3.09 -0.57
C GLY A 49 -4.67 -1.67 -1.15
N LEU A 50 -4.20 -0.68 -0.37
CA LEU A 50 -3.99 0.69 -0.81
C LEU A 50 -2.75 0.86 -1.70
N THR A 51 -1.85 -0.12 -1.75
CA THR A 51 -0.67 -0.09 -2.64
C THR A 51 -1.01 -0.13 -4.12
N ILE A 52 -2.30 -0.25 -4.44
CA ILE A 52 -2.82 -0.05 -5.78
C ILE A 52 -2.92 1.41 -6.20
N LEU A 53 -2.99 2.37 -5.26
CA LEU A 53 -3.11 3.81 -5.58
C LEU A 53 -1.99 4.36 -6.49
N PRO A 54 -0.71 3.94 -6.34
CA PRO A 54 0.37 4.27 -7.25
C PRO A 54 0.12 3.90 -8.70
N TYR A 55 -0.73 2.91 -8.99
CA TYR A 55 -1.16 2.58 -10.36
C TYR A 55 -1.72 3.82 -11.09
N PHE A 56 -2.39 4.71 -10.35
CA PHE A 56 -2.98 5.93 -10.89
C PHE A 56 -2.01 7.12 -10.82
N ALA A 57 -1.37 7.34 -9.66
CA ALA A 57 -0.47 8.47 -9.48
C ALA A 57 0.63 8.27 -8.43
N SER A 58 1.83 8.77 -8.73
CA SER A 58 3.03 8.62 -7.89
C SER A 58 2.96 9.36 -6.55
N PHE A 59 2.11 10.39 -6.41
CA PHE A 59 1.98 11.14 -5.15
C PHE A 59 1.31 10.35 -4.02
N SER A 60 0.77 9.16 -4.31
CA SER A 60 0.27 8.23 -3.28
C SER A 60 1.38 7.42 -2.62
N ILE A 61 2.55 7.27 -3.27
CA ILE A 61 3.68 6.46 -2.76
C ILE A 61 4.18 6.98 -1.40
N PRO A 62 4.43 8.28 -1.19
CA PRO A 62 4.85 8.78 0.11
C PRO A 62 3.82 8.51 1.21
N GLY A 63 2.53 8.58 0.88
CA GLY A 63 1.46 8.29 1.83
C GLY A 63 1.50 6.85 2.32
N LEU A 64 1.68 5.88 1.42
CA LEU A 64 1.79 4.46 1.77
C LEU A 64 3.00 4.16 2.64
N VAL A 65 4.17 4.69 2.26
CA VAL A 65 5.41 4.47 3.02
C VAL A 65 5.31 5.08 4.41
N ILE A 66 4.85 6.34 4.52
CA ILE A 66 4.68 6.99 5.83
C ILE A 66 3.64 6.25 6.66
N GLY A 67 2.53 5.82 6.07
CA GLY A 67 1.53 5.02 6.76
C GLY A 67 2.10 3.71 7.33
N CYS A 68 2.92 3.01 6.54
CA CYS A 68 3.59 1.77 6.94
C CYS A 68 4.61 2.00 8.06
N ILE A 69 5.44 3.05 7.94
CA ILE A 69 6.37 3.45 9.02
C ILE A 69 5.58 3.70 10.30
N VAL A 70 4.54 4.54 10.24
CA VAL A 70 3.75 4.95 11.41
C VAL A 70 3.06 3.76 12.06
N SER A 71 2.44 2.86 11.29
CA SER A 71 1.83 1.65 11.88
C SER A 71 2.87 0.75 12.52
N ASN A 72 4.06 0.66 11.94
CA ASN A 72 5.08 -0.28 12.40
C ASN A 72 5.92 0.26 13.57
N ILE A 73 5.80 1.55 13.93
CA ILE A 73 6.32 2.08 15.21
C ILE A 73 5.71 1.32 16.40
N ILE A 74 4.45 0.92 16.28
CA ILE A 74 3.69 0.25 17.33
C ILE A 74 3.63 -1.27 17.06
N SER A 75 4.35 -1.76 16.05
CA SER A 75 4.34 -3.18 15.70
C SER A 75 4.98 -4.03 16.80
N PRO A 76 4.37 -5.15 17.20
CA PRO A 76 4.98 -6.10 18.13
C PRO A 76 6.21 -6.81 17.53
N LEU A 77 6.38 -6.74 16.20
CA LEU A 77 7.53 -7.30 15.47
C LEU A 77 8.77 -6.36 15.50
N GLY A 78 8.69 -5.26 16.25
CA GLY A 78 9.82 -4.38 16.53
C GLY A 78 10.31 -3.57 15.33
N ILE A 79 11.48 -2.93 15.50
CA ILE A 79 12.04 -1.98 14.53
C ILE A 79 12.38 -2.62 13.18
N MET A 80 12.64 -3.93 13.16
CA MET A 80 12.93 -4.65 11.92
C MET A 80 11.72 -4.66 10.98
N ASP A 81 10.50 -4.85 11.52
CA ASP A 81 9.28 -4.78 10.72
C ASP A 81 8.99 -3.35 10.22
N MET A 82 9.39 -2.32 10.96
CA MET A 82 9.34 -0.95 10.44
C MET A 82 10.24 -0.76 9.23
N ILE A 83 11.50 -1.20 9.30
CA ILE A 83 12.47 -1.01 8.21
C ILE A 83 12.10 -1.88 7.00
N PHE A 84 11.94 -3.19 7.22
CA PHE A 84 11.68 -4.14 6.13
C PHE A 84 10.26 -4.04 5.59
N GLY A 85 9.26 -3.77 6.44
CA GLY A 85 7.89 -3.48 6.03
C GLY A 85 7.80 -2.25 5.13
N SER A 86 8.38 -1.13 5.57
CA SER A 86 8.34 0.11 4.78
C SER A 86 9.12 -0.02 3.47
N LEU A 87 10.24 -0.75 3.49
CA LEU A 87 11.01 -1.05 2.27
C LEU A 87 10.19 -1.92 1.30
N ALA A 88 9.53 -2.96 1.80
CA ALA A 88 8.66 -3.82 1.00
C ALA A 88 7.51 -3.03 0.37
N THR A 89 6.78 -2.24 1.16
CA THR A 89 5.71 -1.36 0.68
C THR A 89 6.24 -0.35 -0.34
N PHE A 90 7.43 0.23 -0.14
CA PHE A 90 8.02 1.17 -1.09
C PHE A 90 8.35 0.53 -2.43
N ILE A 91 9.00 -0.63 -2.43
CA ILE A 91 9.32 -1.39 -3.65
C ILE A 91 8.02 -1.77 -4.37
N ALA A 92 7.04 -2.31 -3.65
CA ALA A 92 5.74 -2.67 -4.19
C ALA A 92 5.01 -1.48 -4.82
N ALA A 93 5.01 -0.33 -4.16
CA ALA A 93 4.36 0.89 -4.63
C ALA A 93 5.02 1.42 -5.91
N ILE A 94 6.36 1.41 -5.99
CA ILE A 94 7.10 1.81 -7.19
C ILE A 94 6.81 0.86 -8.36
N SER A 95 6.88 -0.45 -8.13
CA SER A 95 6.57 -1.45 -9.15
C SER A 95 5.15 -1.29 -9.67
N THR A 96 4.19 -1.06 -8.77
CA THR A 96 2.78 -0.84 -9.12
C THR A 96 2.59 0.43 -9.96
N TYR A 97 3.30 1.51 -9.64
CA TYR A 97 3.31 2.73 -10.44
C TYR A 97 3.80 2.47 -11.88
N TYR A 98 4.91 1.75 -12.04
CA TYR A 98 5.42 1.41 -13.37
C TYR A 98 4.49 0.47 -14.15
N ILE A 99 3.83 -0.48 -13.47
CA ILE A 99 2.78 -1.30 -14.09
C ILE A 99 1.63 -0.43 -14.60
N GLY A 100 1.20 0.58 -13.83
CA GLY A 100 0.18 1.54 -14.25
C GLY A 100 0.54 2.31 -15.52
N LYS A 101 1.81 2.73 -15.64
CA LYS A 101 2.37 3.43 -16.81
C LYS A 101 2.69 2.52 -18.00
N SER A 102 2.73 1.22 -17.80
CA SER A 102 3.02 0.25 -18.86
C SER A 102 1.86 0.08 -19.86
N LYS A 103 2.18 -0.53 -21.01
CA LYS A 103 1.23 -0.97 -22.05
C LYS A 103 0.82 -2.45 -21.89
N LEU A 104 1.03 -3.05 -20.72
CA LEU A 104 0.70 -4.47 -20.49
C LEU A 104 -0.82 -4.71 -20.61
N LYS A 105 -1.20 -5.78 -21.32
CA LYS A 105 -2.60 -6.16 -21.57
C LYS A 105 -3.38 -6.43 -20.28
N PHE A 106 -2.74 -7.05 -19.30
CA PHE A 106 -3.35 -7.45 -18.02
C PHE A 106 -2.90 -6.60 -16.83
N LYS A 107 -2.46 -5.36 -17.06
CA LYS A 107 -1.88 -4.50 -16.02
C LYS A 107 -2.76 -4.33 -14.78
N ARG A 108 -4.09 -4.36 -14.91
CA ARG A 108 -5.02 -4.25 -13.77
C ARG A 108 -4.89 -5.42 -12.80
N ILE A 109 -4.76 -6.63 -13.34
CA ILE A 109 -4.62 -7.87 -12.55
C ILE A 109 -3.19 -8.00 -12.02
N LEU A 110 -2.20 -7.50 -12.78
CA LEU A 110 -0.80 -7.51 -12.36
C LEU A 110 -0.48 -6.45 -11.31
N ALA A 111 -1.27 -5.37 -11.21
CA ALA A 111 -0.94 -4.23 -10.37
C ALA A 111 -0.89 -4.54 -8.86
N PRO A 112 -1.71 -5.43 -8.27
CA PRO A 112 -1.55 -5.84 -6.87
C PRO A 112 -0.43 -6.87 -6.65
N LEU A 113 0.07 -7.53 -7.70
CA LEU A 113 1.04 -8.62 -7.60
C LEU A 113 2.39 -8.22 -6.96
N PRO A 114 2.97 -7.04 -7.23
CA PRO A 114 4.20 -6.61 -6.58
C PRO A 114 4.11 -6.61 -5.06
N ALA A 115 3.00 -6.13 -4.49
CA ALA A 115 2.80 -6.12 -3.04
C ALA A 115 2.83 -7.54 -2.46
N VAL A 116 2.15 -8.49 -3.11
CA VAL A 116 2.15 -9.91 -2.71
C VAL A 116 3.55 -10.51 -2.75
N VAL A 117 4.26 -10.36 -3.88
CA VAL A 117 5.56 -11.01 -4.09
C VAL A 117 6.63 -10.39 -3.18
N VAL A 118 6.67 -9.05 -3.11
CA VAL A 118 7.69 -8.34 -2.35
C VAL A 118 7.53 -8.59 -0.85
N ASN A 119 6.30 -8.49 -0.32
CA ASN A 119 6.06 -8.79 1.09
C ASN A 119 6.32 -10.28 1.39
N ALA A 120 5.88 -11.20 0.53
CA ALA A 120 6.15 -12.63 0.71
C ALA A 120 7.64 -12.93 0.85
N ILE A 121 8.49 -12.31 0.03
CA ILE A 121 9.93 -12.50 0.08
C ILE A 121 10.53 -11.78 1.30
N ILE A 122 10.36 -10.46 1.39
CA ILE A 122 11.06 -9.64 2.40
C ILE A 122 10.54 -9.98 3.80
N ILE A 123 9.23 -9.97 3.99
CA ILE A 123 8.61 -10.22 5.30
C ILE A 123 8.66 -11.71 5.64
N GLY A 124 8.47 -12.61 4.66
CA GLY A 124 8.64 -14.05 4.88
C GLY A 124 10.05 -14.42 5.37
N ILE A 125 11.10 -13.81 4.78
CA ILE A 125 12.49 -13.98 5.24
C ILE A 125 12.67 -13.40 6.63
N MET A 126 12.20 -12.17 6.88
CA MET A 126 12.29 -11.52 8.19
C MET A 126 11.64 -12.36 9.28
N LEU A 127 10.41 -12.84 9.06
CA LEU A 127 9.67 -13.67 10.00
C LEU A 127 10.41 -14.98 10.31
N LYS A 128 10.94 -15.66 9.30
CA LYS A 128 11.74 -16.88 9.48
C LYS A 128 13.00 -16.62 10.32
N LEU A 129 13.77 -15.59 10.00
CA LEU A 129 15.05 -15.36 10.64
C LEU A 129 14.92 -14.86 12.09
N LEU A 130 13.89 -14.06 12.37
CA LEU A 130 13.75 -13.36 13.64
C LEU A 130 12.75 -14.02 14.60
N TYR A 131 11.65 -14.60 14.09
CA TYR A 131 10.51 -15.02 14.93
C TYR A 131 10.19 -16.51 14.83
N PHE A 132 10.25 -17.11 13.65
CA PHE A 132 9.81 -18.48 13.38
C PHE A 132 10.95 -19.36 12.86
N LYS A 133 12.01 -19.49 13.67
CA LYS A 133 13.26 -20.19 13.30
C LYS A 133 13.07 -21.66 12.98
N ASP A 134 12.01 -22.31 13.48
CA ASP A 134 11.76 -23.73 13.24
C ASP A 134 10.89 -24.00 12.00
N MET A 135 10.20 -22.99 11.46
CA MET A 135 9.30 -23.17 10.31
C MET A 135 10.06 -23.13 8.98
N PRO A 136 9.75 -23.95 7.97
CA PRO A 136 10.41 -23.85 6.66
C PRO A 136 10.26 -22.44 6.05
N LEU A 137 11.33 -21.88 5.47
CA LEU A 137 11.29 -20.53 4.88
C LEU A 137 10.17 -20.40 3.84
N LEU A 138 10.03 -21.41 2.98
CA LEU A 138 8.99 -21.44 1.96
C LEU A 138 7.59 -21.38 2.57
N LEU A 139 7.38 -22.02 3.73
CA LEU A 139 6.09 -21.97 4.41
C LEU A 139 5.78 -20.56 4.92
N CYS A 140 6.75 -19.88 5.54
CA CYS A 140 6.60 -18.48 5.96
C CYS A 140 6.28 -17.57 4.77
N MET A 141 7.01 -17.70 3.66
CA MET A 141 6.77 -16.91 2.44
C MET A 141 5.37 -17.17 1.87
N LEU A 142 4.93 -18.43 1.82
CA LEU A 142 3.61 -18.78 1.29
C LEU A 142 2.48 -18.29 2.19
N GLN A 143 2.65 -18.30 3.51
CA GLN A 143 1.65 -17.79 4.45
C GLN A 143 1.49 -16.27 4.35
N VAL A 144 2.61 -15.53 4.23
CA VAL A 144 2.57 -14.09 3.95
C VAL A 144 1.96 -13.83 2.58
N ALA A 145 2.41 -14.54 1.53
CA ALA A 145 1.87 -14.40 0.19
C ALA A 145 0.36 -14.62 0.16
N TRP A 146 -0.15 -15.59 0.93
CA TRP A 146 -1.58 -15.87 1.00
C TRP A 146 -2.36 -14.71 1.63
N GLY A 147 -1.92 -14.20 2.77
CA GLY A 147 -2.58 -13.07 3.42
C GLY A 147 -2.56 -11.82 2.54
N GLU A 148 -1.42 -11.52 1.93
CA GLU A 148 -1.25 -10.40 1.02
C GLU A 148 -2.07 -10.56 -0.27
N LEU A 149 -2.18 -11.76 -0.82
CA LEU A 149 -3.02 -12.02 -2.00
C LEU A 149 -4.48 -11.68 -1.69
N VAL A 150 -4.99 -12.14 -0.56
CA VAL A 150 -6.37 -11.86 -0.14
C VAL A 150 -6.58 -10.35 0.05
N CYS A 151 -5.68 -9.66 0.77
CA CYS A 151 -5.79 -8.23 1.03
C CYS A 151 -5.65 -7.39 -0.25
N CYS A 152 -4.58 -7.62 -1.01
CA CYS A 152 -4.22 -6.81 -2.17
C CYS A 152 -5.20 -7.01 -3.33
N TYR A 153 -5.64 -8.24 -3.62
CA TYR A 153 -6.63 -8.47 -4.66
C TYR A 153 -8.05 -8.17 -4.18
N GLY A 154 -8.37 -8.52 -2.93
CA GLY A 154 -9.69 -8.31 -2.34
C GLY A 154 -10.05 -6.84 -2.20
N ILE A 155 -9.10 -5.96 -1.92
CA ILE A 155 -9.33 -4.50 -1.83
C ILE A 155 -8.84 -3.77 -3.09
N GLY A 156 -7.67 -4.12 -3.61
CA GLY A 156 -7.04 -3.38 -4.69
C GLY A 156 -7.83 -3.42 -5.99
N LEU A 157 -8.39 -4.57 -6.37
CA LEU A 157 -9.19 -4.68 -7.59
C LEU A 157 -10.52 -3.91 -7.51
N PRO A 158 -11.32 -4.03 -6.43
CA PRO A 158 -12.49 -3.15 -6.25
C PRO A 158 -12.13 -1.67 -6.27
N LEU A 159 -11.00 -1.28 -5.67
CA LEU A 159 -10.57 0.11 -5.65
C LEU A 159 -10.23 0.62 -7.06
N ILE A 160 -9.54 -0.18 -7.88
CA ILE A 160 -9.33 0.15 -9.30
C ILE A 160 -10.67 0.35 -10.00
N TYR A 161 -11.60 -0.59 -9.83
CA TYR A 161 -12.90 -0.55 -10.49
C TYR A 161 -13.69 0.73 -10.14
N VAL A 162 -13.73 1.09 -8.85
CA VAL A 162 -14.43 2.30 -8.38
C VAL A 162 -13.78 3.57 -8.95
N ILE A 163 -12.45 3.66 -8.92
CA ILE A 163 -11.73 4.84 -9.43
C ILE A 163 -11.90 5.00 -10.94
N GLU A 164 -11.83 3.91 -11.71
CA GLU A 164 -11.95 3.97 -13.17
C GLU A 164 -13.38 4.28 -13.64
N LYS A 165 -14.40 3.79 -12.91
CA LYS A 165 -15.82 4.00 -13.21
C LYS A 165 -16.26 5.42 -12.90
N ASN A 166 -15.69 6.05 -11.88
CA ASN A 166 -16.04 7.41 -11.47
C ASN A 166 -15.15 8.46 -12.19
N SER A 167 -15.77 9.27 -13.06
CA SER A 167 -15.07 10.31 -13.82
C SER A 167 -14.40 11.36 -12.95
N ILE A 168 -14.98 11.68 -11.78
CA ILE A 168 -14.43 12.66 -10.83
C ILE A 168 -13.15 12.11 -10.20
N LEU A 169 -13.19 10.87 -9.70
CA LEU A 169 -12.01 10.21 -9.12
C LEU A 169 -10.91 10.04 -10.16
N ARG A 170 -11.26 9.60 -11.37
CA ARG A 170 -10.29 9.45 -12.46
C ARG A 170 -9.62 10.77 -12.83
N ASN A 171 -10.37 11.87 -12.84
CA ASN A 171 -9.83 13.20 -13.12
C ASN A 171 -8.98 13.74 -11.96
N PHE A 172 -9.25 13.32 -10.73
CA PHE A 172 -8.43 13.69 -9.58
C PHE A 172 -6.99 13.13 -9.68
N PHE A 173 -6.83 11.92 -10.22
CA PHE A 173 -5.53 11.27 -10.40
C PHE A 173 -4.78 11.65 -11.69
N LYS A 174 -5.41 12.38 -12.61
CA LYS A 174 -4.74 12.97 -13.78
C LYS A 174 -3.93 14.20 -13.38
#